data_AF-A0A3A3G5U3-F1
#
_entry.id   AF-A0A3A3G5U3-F1
#
_cell.length_a   1.000
_cell.length_b   1.000
_cell.length_c   1.000
_cell.angle_alpha   90.00
_cell.angle_beta   90.00
_cell.angle_gamma   90.00
#
_symmetry.space_group_name_H-M   'P 1'
#
loop_
_entity.id
_entity.type
_entity.pdbx_description
1 polymer ?
#
loop_
_entity_poly.entity_id
_entity_poly.type
_entity_poly.pdbx_seq_one_letter_code
_entity_poly.pdbx_strand_id
1 'polypeptide(L)'
;MATVSALASLLLLAAPGAGAAQWTFTPSVGLAEIYSDNLRLTPRGTERSEFITQVTPGLAIAGDGPRLKFKANYKMQNFAYARQGGFSSNHQFIGNADAELVDQLFF
;
A
#
# COMPACT_ATOMS: atom_id res chain seq x y z
N MET A 1 -21.35 -22.16 24.95
CA MET A 1 -21.44 -20.70 25.12
C MET A 1 -20.18 -20.05 24.56
N ALA A 2 -20.14 -19.73 23.26
CA ALA A 2 -19.07 -18.94 22.65
C ALA A 2 -19.46 -18.37 21.27
N THR A 3 -20.75 -18.27 20.95
CA THR A 3 -21.21 -17.85 19.61
C THR A 3 -21.88 -16.47 19.59
N VAL A 4 -21.98 -15.79 20.74
CA VAL A 4 -22.65 -14.48 20.85
C VAL A 4 -21.68 -13.29 20.67
N SER A 5 -20.36 -13.50 20.80
CA SER A 5 -19.39 -12.39 20.83
C SER A 5 -19.00 -11.81 19.45
N ALA A 6 -19.16 -12.57 18.36
CA ALA A 6 -18.87 -12.05 17.02
C ALA A 6 -19.92 -11.02 16.54
N LEU A 7 -21.19 -11.19 16.95
CA LEU A 7 -22.29 -10.28 16.58
C LEU A 7 -22.27 -8.96 17.36
N ALA A 8 -21.82 -8.97 18.62
CA ALA A 8 -21.69 -7.75 19.42
C ALA A 8 -20.60 -6.80 18.88
N SER A 9 -19.55 -7.36 18.26
CA SER A 9 -18.46 -6.58 17.66
C SER A 9 -18.88 -5.86 16.38
N LEU A 10 -19.91 -6.37 15.68
CA LEU A 10 -20.41 -5.79 14.43
C LEU A 10 -21.32 -4.57 14.67
N LEU A 11 -21.93 -4.46 15.86
CA LEU A 11 -22.87 -3.38 16.21
C LEU A 11 -22.19 -2.10 16.71
N LEU A 12 -20.91 -2.13 17.10
CA LEU A 12 -20.16 -0.91 17.44
C LEU A 12 -19.67 -0.11 16.21
N LEU A 13 -19.75 -0.67 15.00
CA LEU A 13 -19.39 0.04 13.76
C LEU A 13 -20.49 0.99 13.25
N ALA A 14 -21.69 0.96 13.84
CA ALA A 14 -22.86 1.69 13.35
C ALA A 14 -23.18 2.98 14.14
N ALA A 15 -22.25 3.48 14.98
CA ALA A 15 -22.40 4.79 15.58
C ALA A 15 -22.13 5.88 14.52
N PRO A 16 -23.10 6.74 14.16
CA PRO A 16 -22.83 7.88 13.30
C PRO A 16 -21.84 8.82 14.02
N GLY A 17 -20.60 8.85 13.51
CA GLY A 17 -19.54 9.68 14.05
C GLY A 17 -19.89 11.16 13.91
N ALA A 18 -20.05 11.83 15.04
CA ALA A 18 -20.10 13.28 15.14
C ALA A 18 -18.84 13.89 14.50
N GLY A 19 -18.97 14.61 13.39
CA GLY A 19 -17.93 15.48 12.81
C GLY A 19 -16.53 14.87 12.63
N ALA A 20 -16.41 13.55 12.52
CA ALA A 20 -15.13 12.87 12.42
C ALA A 20 -14.59 12.96 10.99
N ALA A 21 -13.28 13.16 10.83
CA ALA A 21 -12.64 13.17 9.52
C ALA A 21 -13.00 11.90 8.73
N GLN A 22 -13.36 12.06 7.46
CA GLN A 22 -13.66 10.94 6.58
C GLN A 22 -12.36 10.26 6.15
N TRP A 23 -12.20 9.00 6.55
CA TRP A 23 -11.03 8.21 6.19
C TRP A 23 -11.37 7.20 5.10
N THR A 24 -10.53 7.13 4.08
CA THR A 24 -10.61 6.16 2.98
C THR A 24 -9.32 5.36 2.93
N PHE A 25 -9.45 4.04 2.98
CA PHE A 25 -8.34 3.10 2.83
C PHE A 25 -8.54 2.33 1.52
N THR A 26 -7.56 2.41 0.63
CA THR A 26 -7.61 1.78 -0.69
C THR A 26 -6.44 0.82 -0.83
N PRO A 27 -6.61 -0.46 -0.42
CA PRO A 27 -5.62 -1.49 -0.68
C PRO A 27 -5.56 -1.81 -2.18
N SER A 28 -4.39 -2.23 -2.65
CA SER A 28 -4.16 -2.65 -4.02
C SER A 28 -3.11 -3.76 -4.07
N VAL A 29 -3.17 -4.60 -5.10
CA VAL A 29 -2.13 -5.59 -5.39
C VAL A 29 -1.89 -5.63 -6.89
N GLY A 30 -0.63 -5.50 -7.29
CA GLY A 30 -0.18 -5.72 -8.66
C GLY A 30 0.58 -7.04 -8.77
N LEU A 31 0.37 -7.76 -9.87
CA LEU A 31 1.13 -8.96 -10.22
C LEU A 31 1.66 -8.77 -11.65
N ALA A 32 2.95 -9.03 -11.84
CA ALA A 32 3.58 -9.06 -13.15
C ALA A 32 4.56 -10.23 -13.24
N GLU A 33 4.70 -10.78 -14.44
CA GLU A 33 5.72 -11.78 -14.77
C GLU A 33 6.57 -11.21 -15.90
N ILE A 34 7.88 -11.15 -15.69
CA ILE A 34 8.83 -10.53 -16.63
C ILE A 34 9.76 -11.61 -17.15
N TYR A 35 9.81 -11.75 -18.48
CA TYR A 35 10.77 -12.63 -19.15
C TYR A 35 11.92 -11.81 -19.73
N SER A 36 13.16 -12.27 -19.52
CA SER A 36 14.35 -11.74 -20.17
C SER A 36 15.21 -12.89 -20.66
N ASP A 37 15.74 -12.80 -21.87
CA ASP A 37 16.68 -13.77 -22.45
C ASP A 37 18.13 -13.56 -22.01
N ASN A 38 18.49 -12.34 -21.57
CA ASN A 38 19.83 -11.97 -21.14
C ASN A 38 19.85 -10.93 -20.01
N LEU A 39 19.27 -11.27 -18.85
CA LEU A 39 19.14 -10.32 -17.73
C LEU A 39 20.48 -9.72 -17.26
N ARG A 40 21.57 -10.51 -17.29
CA ARG A 40 22.92 -10.04 -16.85
C ARG A 40 23.74 -9.39 -17.97
N LEU A 41 23.17 -9.22 -19.17
CA LEU A 41 23.88 -8.65 -20.32
C LEU A 41 25.18 -9.39 -20.65
N THR A 42 25.16 -10.73 -20.58
CA THR A 42 26.32 -11.58 -20.88
C THR A 42 26.62 -11.65 -22.39
N PRO A 43 27.87 -11.99 -22.79
CA PRO A 43 28.26 -12.11 -24.19
C PRO A 43 27.43 -13.13 -24.98
N ARG A 44 27.41 -12.94 -26.31
CA ARG A 44 26.73 -13.84 -27.25
C ARG A 44 27.19 -15.29 -27.14
N GLY A 45 26.22 -16.20 -27.05
CA GLY A 45 26.40 -17.63 -26.86
C GLY A 45 26.48 -18.07 -25.40
N THR A 46 26.42 -17.14 -24.44
CA THR A 46 26.47 -17.44 -23.00
C THR A 46 25.26 -16.90 -22.22
N GLU A 47 24.30 -16.31 -22.94
CA GLU A 47 23.07 -15.76 -22.38
C GLU A 47 22.22 -16.81 -21.67
N ARG A 48 21.49 -16.34 -20.67
CA ARG A 48 20.61 -17.17 -19.86
C ARG A 48 19.30 -16.44 -19.66
N SER A 49 18.23 -17.12 -20.04
CA SER A 49 16.89 -16.66 -19.76
C SER A 49 16.58 -16.65 -18.27
N GLU A 50 15.69 -15.75 -17.89
CA GLU A 50 15.21 -15.52 -16.55
C GLU A 50 13.72 -15.15 -16.58
N PHE A 51 13.01 -15.68 -15.59
CA PHE A 51 11.64 -15.29 -15.26
C PHE A 51 11.66 -14.58 -13.92
N ILE A 52 11.01 -13.42 -13.84
CA ILE A 52 10.94 -12.59 -12.65
C ILE A 52 9.47 -12.39 -12.31
N THR A 53 9.04 -12.96 -11.19
CA THR A 53 7.72 -12.71 -10.64
C THR A 53 7.78 -11.45 -9.77
N GLN A 54 6.96 -10.47 -10.10
CA GLN A 54 6.82 -9.24 -9.34
C GLN A 54 5.45 -9.17 -8.65
N VAL A 55 5.44 -9.02 -7.33
CA VAL A 55 4.22 -8.79 -6.53
C VAL A 55 4.32 -7.42 -5.85
N THR A 56 3.33 -6.57 -6.10
CA THR A 56 3.32 -5.18 -5.63
C THR A 56 2.07 -4.90 -4.80
N PRO A 57 2.03 -5.29 -3.51
CA PRO A 57 1.03 -4.76 -2.59
C PRO A 57 1.19 -3.24 -2.43
N GLY A 58 0.07 -2.56 -2.28
CA GLY A 58 0.04 -1.13 -2.00
C GLY A 58 -1.16 -0.75 -1.15
N LEU A 59 -1.04 0.38 -0.45
CA LEU A 59 -2.09 0.96 0.37
C LEU A 59 -2.07 2.47 0.21
N ALA A 60 -3.18 3.03 -0.26
CA ALA A 60 -3.43 4.45 -0.19
C ALA A 60 -4.39 4.76 0.97
N ILE A 61 -4.10 5.84 1.70
CA ILE A 61 -4.89 6.33 2.82
C ILE A 61 -5.18 7.80 2.55
N ALA A 62 -6.44 8.19 2.63
CA ALA A 62 -6.86 9.59 2.57
C ALA A 62 -7.71 9.91 3.80
N GLY A 63 -7.41 11.01 4.49
CA GLY A 63 -8.24 11.58 5.54
C GLY A 63 -8.69 12.98 5.12
N ASP A 64 -9.99 13.22 5.12
CA ASP A 64 -10.58 14.54 4.85
C ASP A 64 -11.40 14.97 6.06
N GLY A 65 -10.82 15.85 6.87
CA GLY A 65 -11.46 16.41 8.06
C GLY A 65 -11.37 17.93 8.09
N PRO A 66 -12.17 18.58 8.96
CA PRO A 66 -12.23 20.04 9.04
C PRO A 66 -10.88 20.72 9.30
N ARG A 67 -10.03 20.09 10.13
CA ARG A 67 -8.72 20.62 10.55
C ARG A 67 -7.53 19.77 10.12
N LEU A 68 -7.78 18.67 9.41
CA LEU A 68 -6.74 17.74 8.98
C LEU A 68 -7.09 17.18 7.61
N LYS A 69 -6.25 17.48 6.62
CA LYS A 69 -6.24 16.79 5.33
C LYS A 69 -4.99 15.94 5.26
N PHE A 70 -5.16 14.65 5.04
CA PHE A 70 -4.07 13.69 5.03
C PHE A 70 -4.15 12.84 3.77
N LYS A 71 -3.00 12.62 3.13
CA LYS A 71 -2.88 11.66 2.03
C LYS A 71 -1.56 10.92 2.16
N ALA A 72 -1.61 9.60 2.24
CA ALA A 72 -0.44 8.74 2.18
C ALA A 72 -0.64 7.64 1.15
N ASN A 73 0.45 7.26 0.47
CA ASN A 73 0.48 6.14 -0.44
C ASN A 73 1.76 5.35 -0.20
N TYR A 74 1.59 4.05 0.05
CA TYR A 74 2.67 3.10 0.23
C TYR A 74 2.59 2.02 -0.84
N LYS A 75 3.74 1.68 -1.43
CA LYS A 75 3.89 0.56 -2.36
C LYS A 75 5.13 -0.23 -2.00
N MET A 76 5.01 -1.55 -2.02
CA MET A 76 6.13 -2.47 -1.82
C MET A 76 6.25 -3.35 -3.05
N GLN A 77 7.30 -3.20 -3.82
CA GLN A 77 7.58 -3.99 -5.02
C GLN A 77 8.51 -5.13 -4.66
N ASN A 78 8.03 -6.36 -4.78
CA ASN A 78 8.80 -7.56 -4.48
C ASN A 78 9.12 -8.28 -5.79
N PHE A 79 10.36 -8.73 -5.94
CA PHE A 79 10.83 -9.45 -7.12
C PHE A 79 11.44 -10.78 -6.69
N ALA A 80 10.97 -11.86 -7.29
CA ALA A 80 11.52 -13.21 -7.11
C ALA A 80 12.09 -13.70 -8.45
N TYR A 81 13.33 -14.16 -8.44
CA TYR A 81 14.05 -14.61 -9.64
C TYR A 81 14.03 -16.14 -9.71
N ALA A 82 13.41 -16.70 -10.74
CA ALA A 82 13.17 -18.13 -10.83
C ALA A 82 14.46 -18.94 -10.97
N ARG A 83 15.42 -18.46 -11.76
CA ARG A 83 16.62 -19.22 -12.13
C ARG A 83 17.87 -18.80 -11.38
N GLN A 84 18.13 -17.50 -11.28
CA GLN A 84 19.26 -17.01 -10.48
C GLN A 84 19.09 -17.31 -8.99
N GLY A 85 17.84 -17.46 -8.55
CA GLY A 85 17.50 -17.39 -7.15
C GLY A 85 17.69 -15.97 -6.62
N GLY A 86 17.06 -15.70 -5.48
CA GLY A 86 17.11 -14.40 -4.83
C GLY A 86 15.77 -13.69 -4.81
N PHE A 87 15.69 -12.77 -3.87
CA PHE A 87 14.51 -11.96 -3.60
C PHE A 87 14.99 -10.54 -3.33
N SER A 88 14.33 -9.57 -3.95
CA SER A 88 14.57 -8.15 -3.67
C SER A 88 13.25 -7.45 -3.42
N SER A 89 13.25 -6.48 -2.50
CA SER A 89 12.08 -5.67 -2.20
C SER A 89 12.45 -4.19 -2.21
N ASN A 90 11.63 -3.40 -2.89
CA ASN A 90 11.74 -1.95 -2.93
C ASN A 90 10.49 -1.33 -2.30
N HIS A 91 10.68 -0.40 -1.38
CA HIS A 91 9.60 0.26 -0.66
C HIS A 91 9.53 1.73 -1.06
N GLN A 92 8.33 2.19 -1.40
CA GLN A 92 8.06 3.58 -1.74
C GLN A 92 6.94 4.09 -0.84
N PHE A 93 7.20 5.21 -0.18
CA PHE A 93 6.23 5.91 0.65
C PHE A 93 6.19 7.38 0.24
N ILE A 94 4.99 7.91 0.06
CA ILE A 94 4.75 9.34 -0.07
C ILE A 94 3.60 9.73 0.85
N GLY A 95 3.78 10.80 1.62
CA GLY A 95 2.80 11.27 2.59
C GLY A 95 2.76 12.80 2.62
N ASN A 96 1.56 13.35 2.67
CA ASN A 96 1.30 14.77 2.83
C ASN A 96 0.21 14.96 3.88
N ALA A 97 0.38 15.96 4.75
CA ALA A 97 -0.55 16.26 5.82
C ALA A 97 -0.64 17.78 6.02
N ASP A 98 -1.84 18.31 5.92
CA ASP A 98 -2.17 19.70 6.21
C ASP A 98 -3.02 19.73 7.47
N ALA A 99 -2.53 20.38 8.53
CA ALA A 99 -3.20 20.44 9.81
C ALA A 99 -3.35 21.89 10.30
N GLU A 100 -4.53 22.24 10.78
CA GLU A 100 -4.81 23.52 11.42
C GLU A 100 -4.64 23.38 12.95
N LEU A 101 -3.64 24.07 13.52
CA LEU A 101 -3.36 24.03 14.96
C LEU A 101 -4.14 25.08 15.76
N VAL A 102 -4.45 26.23 15.17
CA VAL A 102 -5.18 27.32 15.84
C VAL A 102 -6.23 27.88 14.90
N ASP A 103 -7.46 27.90 15.39
CA ASP A 103 -8.64 28.38 14.67
C ASP A 103 -8.74 29.91 14.81
N GLN A 104 -8.94 30.62 13.69
CA GLN A 104 -9.37 32.03 13.63
C GLN A 104 -8.77 32.95 14.73
N LEU A 105 -7.45 33.17 14.70
CA LEU A 105 -6.78 34.05 15.67
C LEU A 105 -7.15 35.54 15.53
N PHE A 106 -7.76 35.93 14.41
CA PHE A 106 -8.25 37.28 14.16
C PHE A 106 -9.67 37.23 13.59
N PHE A 107 -10.54 38.05 14.17
CA PHE A 107 -11.88 38.37 13.69
C PHE A 107 -11.83 39.46 12.61
#